data_AF-A0A8T6U5E9-F1
#
_entry.id   AF-A0A8T6U5E9-F1
#
_cell.length_a   1.000
_cell.length_b   1.000
_cell.length_c   1.000
_cell.angle_alpha   90.00
_cell.angle_beta   90.00
_cell.angle_gamma   90.00
#
_symmetry.space_group_name_H-M   'P 1'
#
loop_
_entity.id
_entity.type
_entity.pdbx_description
1 polymer ?
#
loop_
_entity_poly.entity_id
_entity_poly.type
_entity_poly.pdbx_seq_one_letter_code
_entity_poly.pdbx_strand_id
1 'polypeptide(L)'
;DFIRERNSIKELLAVAIRKDLFSFFQQVGQEAHFSLQRISLNCFSIDELYRRFFPNLIGQSLLVNFTERGFEMVVSDEQNFLDFNFKPYTPFLQDIEQLSENEVFSAFSAGVDEIQKPGVAESSMYSISQIFLFGTYFKSH
;
A
#
# COMPACT_ATOMS: atom_id res chain seq x y z
N ASP A 1 10.91 12.22 2.83
CA ASP A 1 9.83 12.93 3.52
C ASP A 1 8.62 13.05 2.61
N PHE A 2 7.46 12.59 3.09
CA PHE A 2 6.18 12.84 2.41
C PHE A 2 5.52 14.05 3.08
N ILE A 3 5.18 15.04 2.25
CA ILE A 3 4.54 16.28 2.70
C ILE A 3 3.12 16.27 2.13
N ARG A 4 2.13 16.35 3.01
CA ARG A 4 0.73 16.61 2.65
C ARG A 4 0.39 18.06 2.97
N GLU A 5 -0.32 18.74 2.09
CA GLU A 5 -0.90 20.05 2.41
C GLU A 5 -2.38 19.87 2.78
N ARG A 6 -2.74 20.27 4.00
CA ARG A 6 -4.12 20.26 4.47
C ARG A 6 -4.44 21.61 5.09
N ASN A 7 -5.43 22.33 4.56
CA ASN A 7 -5.87 23.63 5.06
C ASN A 7 -4.72 24.65 5.23
N SER A 8 -3.79 24.70 4.28
CA SER A 8 -2.57 25.56 4.33
C SER A 8 -1.53 25.18 5.41
N ILE A 9 -1.67 24.00 6.04
CA ILE A 9 -0.68 23.43 6.95
C ILE A 9 0.07 22.30 6.22
N LYS A 10 1.40 22.31 6.31
CA LYS A 10 2.25 21.22 5.82
C LYS A 10 2.38 20.16 6.89
N GLU A 11 1.80 18.99 6.63
CA GLU A 11 1.94 17.81 7.48
C GLU A 11 3.10 16.96 6.94
N LEU A 12 4.04 16.60 7.82
CA LEU A 12 5.19 15.76 7.50
C LEU A 12 4.94 14.34 8.01
N LEU A 13 4.95 13.37 7.11
CA LEU A 13 4.95 11.95 7.49
C LEU A 13 6.39 11.45 7.61
N ALA A 14 6.79 11.13 8.84
CA ALA A 14 8.05 10.45 9.13
C ALA A 14 7.79 8.95 9.32
N VAL A 15 8.54 8.12 8.60
CA VAL A 15 8.47 6.66 8.74
C VAL A 15 9.81 6.13 9.19
N ALA A 16 9.80 5.34 10.26
CA ALA A 16 10.99 4.68 10.79
C ALA A 16 11.03 3.22 10.36
N ILE A 17 12.22 2.75 10.00
CA ILE A 17 12.50 1.32 9.76
C ILE A 17 13.47 0.80 10.80
N ARG A 18 13.43 -0.51 11.07
CA ARG A 18 14.39 -1.14 11.97
C ARG A 18 15.81 -0.97 11.41
N LYS A 19 16.76 -0.64 12.27
CA LYS A 19 18.17 -0.45 11.89
C LYS A 19 18.73 -1.68 11.17
N ASP A 20 18.40 -2.88 11.62
CA ASP A 20 18.90 -4.12 11.03
C ASP A 20 18.42 -4.31 9.59
N LEU A 21 17.17 -3.90 9.30
CA LEU A 21 16.63 -3.94 7.93
C LEU A 21 17.35 -2.94 7.02
N PHE A 22 17.65 -1.74 7.53
CA PHE A 22 18.45 -0.76 6.79
C PHE A 22 19.86 -1.29 6.50
N SER A 23 20.54 -1.83 7.52
CA SER A 23 21.87 -2.43 7.39
C SER A 23 21.88 -3.58 6.39
N PHE A 24 20.86 -4.43 6.38
CA PHE A 24 20.70 -5.51 5.41
C PHE A 24 20.71 -4.98 3.97
N PHE A 25 19.90 -3.96 3.66
CA PHE A 25 19.89 -3.40 2.31
C PHE A 25 21.23 -2.75 1.94
N GLN A 26 21.88 -2.04 2.86
CA GLN A 26 23.22 -1.48 2.61
C GLN A 26 24.24 -2.56 2.26
N GLN A 27 24.22 -3.70 2.96
CA GLN A 27 25.09 -4.83 2.67
C GLN A 27 24.82 -5.41 1.27
N VAL A 28 23.55 -5.63 0.92
CA VAL A 28 23.17 -6.10 -0.42
C VAL A 28 23.70 -5.18 -1.52
N GLY A 29 23.59 -3.86 -1.34
CA GLY A 29 24.12 -2.88 -2.30
C GLY A 29 25.65 -2.94 -2.45
N GLN A 30 26.37 -3.15 -1.35
CA GLN A 30 27.83 -3.30 -1.38
C GLN A 30 28.25 -4.57 -2.12
N GLU A 31 27.61 -5.71 -1.81
CA GLU A 31 27.91 -7.00 -2.42
C GLU A 31 27.60 -7.02 -3.92
N ALA A 32 26.51 -6.37 -4.34
CA ALA A 32 26.12 -6.28 -5.74
C ALA A 32 26.75 -5.08 -6.48
N HIS A 33 27.69 -4.36 -5.85
CA HIS A 33 28.41 -3.21 -6.42
C HIS A 33 27.51 -2.07 -6.94
N PHE A 34 26.39 -1.79 -6.27
CA PHE A 34 25.57 -0.61 -6.56
C PHE A 34 25.43 0.33 -5.36
N SER A 35 25.38 1.63 -5.64
CA SER A 35 25.15 2.66 -4.62
C SER A 35 23.66 2.84 -4.37
N LEU A 36 23.19 2.44 -3.18
CA LEU A 36 21.84 2.74 -2.72
C LEU A 36 21.70 4.22 -2.37
N GLN A 37 21.07 5.01 -3.24
CA GLN A 37 20.81 6.43 -3.00
C GLN A 37 19.60 6.66 -2.09
N ARG A 38 18.58 5.79 -2.18
CA ARG A 38 17.34 5.92 -1.43
C ARG A 38 16.72 4.54 -1.20
N ILE A 39 16.25 4.31 0.02
CA ILE A 39 15.37 3.19 0.36
C ILE A 39 14.00 3.79 0.64
N SER A 40 12.97 3.30 -0.03
CA SER A 40 11.59 3.77 0.10
C SER A 40 10.68 2.58 0.41
N LEU A 41 9.57 2.85 1.09
CA LEU A 41 8.51 1.86 1.22
C LEU A 41 7.75 1.73 -0.10
N ASN A 42 7.27 0.53 -0.40
CA ASN A 42 6.61 0.21 -1.67
C ASN A 42 5.36 1.07 -1.91
N CYS A 43 4.53 1.26 -0.88
CA CYS A 43 3.30 2.05 -0.93
C CYS A 43 3.51 3.47 -1.47
N PHE A 44 4.61 4.11 -1.08
CA PHE A 44 4.99 5.44 -1.54
C PHE A 44 5.40 5.48 -3.00
N SER A 45 6.11 4.44 -3.46
CA SER A 45 6.49 4.33 -4.87
C SER A 45 5.28 4.06 -5.76
N ILE A 46 4.35 3.22 -5.29
CA ILE A 46 3.09 2.92 -6.02
C ILE A 46 2.23 4.18 -6.15
N ASP A 47 2.04 4.93 -5.07
CA ASP A 47 1.33 6.22 -5.08
C ASP A 47 1.93 7.21 -6.09
N GLU A 48 3.26 7.37 -6.07
CA GLU A 48 3.95 8.29 -6.96
C GLU A 48 3.82 7.86 -8.43
N LEU A 49 3.94 6.56 -8.73
CA LEU A 49 3.74 6.05 -10.08
C LEU A 49 2.30 6.26 -10.53
N TYR A 50 1.34 5.91 -9.69
CA TYR A 50 -0.07 6.07 -9.97
C TYR A 50 -0.44 7.52 -10.34
N ARG A 51 -0.03 8.50 -9.52
CA ARG A 51 -0.30 9.93 -9.82
C ARG A 51 0.40 10.42 -11.09
N ARG A 52 1.55 9.85 -11.45
CA ARG A 52 2.23 10.16 -12.73
C ARG A 52 1.50 9.58 -13.95
N PHE A 53 0.94 8.37 -13.83
CA PHE A 53 0.22 7.71 -14.94
C PHE A 53 -1.22 8.19 -15.10
N PHE A 54 -1.87 8.63 -14.02
CA PHE A 54 -3.26 9.08 -14.00
C PHE A 54 -3.40 10.53 -13.48
N PRO A 55 -2.73 11.53 -14.09
CA PRO A 55 -2.64 12.88 -13.54
C PRO A 55 -3.96 13.68 -13.55
N ASN A 56 -4.94 13.23 -14.33
CA ASN A 56 -6.24 13.89 -14.47
C ASN A 56 -7.38 13.17 -13.73
N LEU A 57 -7.05 12.12 -12.98
CA LEU A 57 -8.05 11.39 -12.23
C LEU A 57 -8.47 12.24 -11.03
N ILE A 58 -9.78 12.37 -10.81
CA ILE A 58 -10.37 13.13 -9.71
C ILE A 58 -11.06 12.15 -8.76
N GLY A 59 -10.95 12.41 -7.47
CA GLY A 59 -11.49 11.60 -6.39
C GLY A 59 -10.44 10.76 -5.67
N GLN A 60 -10.88 10.10 -4.59
CA GLN A 60 -10.02 9.20 -3.83
C GLN A 60 -10.02 7.82 -4.49
N SER A 61 -8.82 7.27 -4.65
CA SER A 61 -8.59 5.96 -5.23
C SER A 61 -7.99 5.00 -4.23
N LEU A 62 -8.43 3.75 -4.33
CA LEU A 62 -7.83 2.63 -3.62
C LEU A 62 -6.90 1.87 -4.56
N LEU A 63 -5.62 1.85 -4.25
CA LEU A 63 -4.60 1.10 -4.95
C LEU A 63 -4.36 -0.20 -4.19
N VAL A 64 -4.65 -1.35 -4.82
CA VAL A 64 -4.58 -2.66 -4.17
C VAL A 64 -3.49 -3.48 -4.84
N ASN A 65 -2.43 -3.78 -4.12
CA ASN A 65 -1.39 -4.68 -4.56
C ASN A 65 -1.58 -6.08 -3.93
N PHE A 66 -1.76 -7.10 -4.76
CA PHE A 66 -1.82 -8.50 -4.34
C PHE A 66 -0.39 -9.02 -4.14
N THR A 67 -0.04 -9.33 -2.90
CA THR A 67 1.25 -9.92 -2.55
C THR A 67 1.11 -11.42 -2.34
N GLU A 68 2.20 -12.11 -2.04
CA GLU A 68 2.15 -13.53 -1.70
C GLU A 68 1.31 -13.79 -0.43
N ARG A 69 1.24 -12.85 0.53
CA ARG A 69 0.68 -13.11 1.87
C ARG A 69 -0.45 -12.19 2.30
N GLY A 70 -0.81 -11.22 1.47
CA GLY A 70 -1.87 -10.28 1.77
C GLY A 70 -2.03 -9.18 0.72
N PHE A 71 -2.85 -8.20 1.07
CA PHE A 71 -3.07 -7.01 0.29
C PHE A 71 -2.29 -5.84 0.88
N GLU A 72 -1.53 -5.16 0.04
CA GLU A 72 -1.08 -3.81 0.30
C GLU A 72 -2.13 -2.84 -0.28
N MET A 73 -2.78 -2.08 0.57
CA MET A 73 -3.86 -1.18 0.19
C MET A 73 -3.45 0.27 0.46
N VAL A 74 -3.36 1.09 -0.58
CA VAL A 74 -3.00 2.52 -0.48
C VAL A 74 -4.18 3.37 -0.88
N VAL A 75 -4.51 4.37 -0.07
CA VAL A 75 -5.50 5.40 -0.43
C VAL A 75 -4.76 6.64 -0.91
N SER A 76 -5.09 7.11 -2.10
CA SER A 76 -4.51 8.30 -2.74
C SER A 76 -5.62 9.22 -3.22
N ASP A 77 -5.36 10.52 -3.24
CA ASP A 77 -6.10 11.50 -4.05
C ASP A 77 -5.19 12.09 -5.15
N GLU A 78 -5.63 13.17 -5.79
CA GLU A 78 -4.92 13.80 -6.91
C GLU A 78 -3.53 14.32 -6.52
N GLN A 79 -3.32 14.65 -5.26
CA GLN A 79 -2.12 15.34 -4.77
C GLN A 79 -1.41 14.58 -3.67
N ASN A 80 -2.11 13.72 -2.95
CA ASN A 80 -1.68 13.22 -1.65
C ASN A 80 -1.81 11.71 -1.55
N PHE A 81 -0.79 11.13 -0.94
CA PHE A 81 -0.91 9.88 -0.22
C PHE A 81 -1.76 10.11 1.03
N LEU A 82 -2.84 9.35 1.20
CA LEU A 82 -3.79 9.52 2.30
C LEU A 82 -3.64 8.44 3.37
N ASP A 83 -3.49 7.18 2.96
CA ASP A 83 -3.44 6.06 3.90
C ASP A 83 -2.73 4.83 3.32
N PHE A 84 -2.30 3.95 4.21
CA PHE A 84 -1.82 2.61 3.86
C PHE A 84 -2.25 1.58 4.90
N ASN A 85 -2.81 0.48 4.42
CA ASN A 85 -3.12 -0.69 5.22
C ASN A 85 -2.51 -1.94 4.59
N PHE A 86 -1.96 -2.82 5.44
CA PHE A 86 -1.59 -4.16 5.02
C PHE A 86 -2.58 -5.16 5.63
N LYS A 87 -3.33 -5.85 4.77
CA LYS A 87 -4.31 -6.86 5.18
C LYS A 87 -3.78 -8.24 4.84
N PRO A 88 -3.34 -9.05 5.82
CA PRO A 88 -2.95 -10.43 5.54
C PRO A 88 -4.17 -11.25 5.09
N TYR A 89 -3.97 -12.24 4.21
CA TYR A 89 -5.06 -13.11 3.80
C TYR A 89 -5.59 -13.94 4.98
N THR A 90 -4.69 -14.40 5.83
CA THR A 90 -5.00 -15.13 7.06
C THR A 90 -4.16 -14.60 8.22
N PRO A 91 -4.59 -14.78 9.49
CA PRO A 91 -3.82 -14.34 10.65
C PRO A 91 -2.42 -14.97 10.75
N PHE A 92 -2.19 -16.09 10.05
CA PHE A 92 -0.92 -16.82 10.04
C PHE A 92 -0.04 -16.50 8.84
N LEU A 93 -0.42 -15.53 8.00
CA LEU A 93 0.34 -15.11 6.81
C LEU A 93 0.62 -16.26 5.83
N GLN A 94 -0.38 -17.11 5.60
CA GLN A 94 -0.27 -18.17 4.59
C GLN A 94 -0.12 -17.57 3.19
N ASP A 95 0.65 -18.25 2.35
CA ASP A 95 0.85 -17.85 0.97
C ASP A 95 -0.44 -18.06 0.17
N ILE A 96 -0.74 -17.15 -0.77
CA ILE A 96 -1.97 -17.11 -1.57
C ILE A 96 -2.23 -18.41 -2.33
N GLU A 97 -1.17 -19.14 -2.69
CA GLU A 97 -1.26 -20.42 -3.41
C GLU A 97 -1.99 -21.50 -2.62
N GLN A 98 -1.93 -21.40 -1.29
CA GLN A 98 -2.51 -22.35 -0.34
C GLN A 98 -3.97 -22.04 -0.01
N LEU A 99 -4.49 -20.92 -0.51
CA LEU A 99 -5.80 -20.39 -0.16
C LEU A 99 -6.81 -20.62 -1.28
N SER A 100 -8.06 -20.77 -0.89
CA SER A 100 -9.19 -20.72 -1.82
C SER A 100 -9.52 -19.29 -2.23
N GLU A 101 -10.16 -19.14 -3.39
CA GLU A 101 -10.64 -17.83 -3.87
C GLU A 101 -11.58 -17.16 -2.85
N ASN A 102 -12.40 -17.95 -2.16
CA ASN A 102 -13.32 -17.44 -1.13
C ASN A 102 -12.59 -16.84 0.07
N GLU A 103 -11.46 -17.43 0.48
CA GLU A 103 -10.64 -16.88 1.57
C GLU A 103 -10.01 -15.55 1.16
N VAL A 104 -9.45 -15.48 -0.04
CA VAL A 104 -8.88 -14.25 -0.60
C VAL A 104 -9.96 -13.16 -0.72
N PHE A 105 -11.13 -13.50 -1.26
CA PHE A 105 -12.25 -12.56 -1.39
C PHE A 105 -12.74 -12.06 -0.01
N SER A 106 -12.87 -12.95 0.96
CA SER A 106 -13.31 -12.59 2.31
C SER A 106 -12.31 -11.65 2.99
N ALA A 107 -11.00 -11.92 2.83
CA ALA A 107 -9.95 -11.05 3.34
C ALA A 107 -9.94 -9.69 2.64
N PHE A 108 -10.18 -9.64 1.33
CA PHE A 108 -10.29 -8.39 0.58
C PHE A 108 -11.46 -7.55 1.08
N SER A 109 -12.65 -8.14 1.20
CA SER A 109 -13.84 -7.47 1.70
C SER A 109 -13.60 -6.89 3.10
N ALA A 110 -13.04 -7.69 4.00
CA ALA A 110 -12.70 -7.22 5.35
C ALA A 110 -11.67 -6.09 5.34
N GLY A 111 -10.68 -6.12 4.44
CA GLY A 111 -9.69 -5.05 4.29
C GLY A 111 -10.31 -3.74 3.78
N VAL A 112 -11.23 -3.82 2.81
CA VAL A 112 -11.96 -2.64 2.31
C VAL A 112 -12.85 -2.05 3.40
N ASP A 113 -13.56 -2.90 4.16
CA ASP A 113 -14.39 -2.46 5.28
C ASP A 113 -13.56 -1.75 6.35
N GLU A 114 -12.39 -2.29 6.70
CA GLU A 114 -11.46 -1.68 7.66
C GLU A 114 -10.95 -0.31 7.19
N ILE A 115 -10.66 -0.14 5.90
CA ILE A 115 -10.22 1.15 5.33
C ILE A 115 -11.37 2.16 5.36
N GLN A 116 -12.57 1.73 4.99
CA GLN A 116 -13.70 2.64 4.96
C GLN A 116 -14.16 3.02 6.37
N LYS A 117 -14.10 2.10 7.34
CA LYS A 117 -14.56 2.31 8.72
C LYS A 117 -13.53 1.81 9.73
N PRO A 118 -12.41 2.52 9.91
CA PRO A 118 -11.42 2.13 10.90
C PRO A 118 -12.02 2.18 12.31
N GLY A 119 -12.11 1.03 12.98
CA GLY A 119 -12.68 0.89 14.32
C GLY A 119 -14.22 0.90 14.34
N VAL A 120 -14.81 1.94 14.94
CA VAL A 120 -16.27 2.08 15.14
C VAL A 120 -16.81 3.37 14.51
N ALA A 121 -16.16 3.87 13.47
CA ALA A 121 -16.59 5.08 12.78
C ALA A 121 -18.02 4.91 12.21
N GLU A 122 -18.91 5.85 12.51
CA GLU A 122 -20.31 5.81 12.05
C GLU A 122 -20.44 6.04 10.54
N SER A 123 -19.47 6.73 9.93
CA SER A 123 -19.42 7.05 8.50
C SER A 123 -18.10 6.62 7.87
N SER A 124 -18.12 6.46 6.54
CA SER A 124 -16.91 6.13 5.79
C SER A 124 -15.90 7.27 5.87
N MET A 125 -14.66 6.96 6.25
CA MET A 125 -13.56 7.92 6.33
C MET A 125 -13.14 8.43 4.95
N TYR A 126 -13.28 7.58 3.93
CA TYR A 126 -12.91 7.85 2.55
C TYR A 126 -14.10 7.68 1.61
N SER A 127 -14.11 8.50 0.56
CA SER A 127 -15.05 8.45 -0.57
C SER A 127 -14.35 7.85 -1.79
N ILE A 128 -14.05 6.55 -1.73
CA ILE A 128 -13.32 5.83 -2.78
C ILE A 128 -14.19 5.74 -4.04
N SER A 129 -13.77 6.40 -5.11
CA SER A 129 -14.46 6.41 -6.41
C SER A 129 -13.89 5.41 -7.42
N GLN A 130 -12.63 5.02 -7.26
CA GLN A 130 -11.97 4.05 -8.14
C GLN A 130 -11.13 3.04 -7.33
N ILE A 131 -11.03 1.83 -7.86
CA ILE A 131 -10.12 0.80 -7.34
C ILE A 131 -9.20 0.38 -8.48
N PHE A 132 -7.90 0.44 -8.23
CA PHE A 132 -6.87 -0.05 -9.15
C PHE A 132 -6.21 -1.27 -8.54
N LEU A 133 -6.10 -2.34 -9.33
CA LEU A 133 -5.47 -3.58 -8.91
C LEU A 133 -4.07 -3.67 -9.53
N PHE A 134 -3.09 -4.02 -8.71
CA PHE A 134 -1.70 -4.21 -9.07
C PHE A 134 -1.19 -5.51 -8.45
N GLY A 135 -0.08 -6.02 -8.97
CA GLY A 135 0.42 -7.33 -8.55
C GLY A 135 -0.31 -8.45 -9.27
N THR A 136 0.45 -9.34 -9.87
CA THR A 136 -0.06 -10.49 -10.60
C THR A 136 0.27 -11.73 -9.82
N TYR A 137 -0.74 -12.31 -9.17
CA TYR A 137 -0.71 -13.73 -8.85
C TYR A 137 -1.45 -14.47 -9.97
N PHE A 138 -0.72 -14.83 -11.03
CA PHE A 138 -1.22 -15.80 -11.98
C PHE A 138 -0.93 -17.18 -11.41
N LYS A 139 -1.96 -17.91 -11.01
CA LYS A 139 -1.84 -19.35 -10.82
C LYS A 139 -1.56 -19.95 -12.19
N SER A 140 -0.36 -20.45 -12.45
CA SER A 140 -0.10 -21.20 -13.68
C SER A 140 -0.96 -22.47 -13.61
N HIS A 141 -1.88 -22.62 -14.56
CA HIS A 141 -2.65 -23.85 -14.77
C HIS A 141 -1.76 -24.98 -15.30
#